data_AF-A0A7G8TD73-F1
#
_entry.id   AF-A0A7G8TD73-F1
#
_cell.length_a   1.000
_cell.length_b   1.000
_cell.length_c   1.000
_cell.angle_alpha   90.00
_cell.angle_beta   90.00
_cell.angle_gamma   90.00
#
_symmetry.space_group_name_H-M   'P 1'
#
loop_
_entity.id
_entity.type
_entity.pdbx_description
1 polymer ?
#
loop_
_entity_poly.entity_id
_entity_poly.type
_entity_poly.pdbx_seq_one_letter_code
_entity_poly.pdbx_strand_id
1 'polypeptide(L)'
;MRITGYKVSIGDQHIGSTPIEEQAIDAAKAYAVEKGATVSVIAFIDDGRTREINVHPDGTLDRLWEKSSTTIVPGCTYTNHNGGDYLCQSIPDDNSAVMERVKDKWTLVAHGIEKYEDGTIEWDYSTGGHWKKEPMMSQENTRAEEIEEEQEDESQQLTL
;
A
#
# COMPACT_ATOMS: atom_id res chain seq x y z
N MET A 1 -9.17 -11.82 3.65
CA MET A 1 -10.15 -11.81 2.54
C MET A 1 -9.91 -13.04 1.69
N ARG A 2 -10.84 -14.00 1.62
CA ARG A 2 -10.70 -15.21 0.80
C ARG A 2 -11.84 -15.27 -0.22
N ILE A 3 -11.48 -15.38 -1.50
CA ILE A 3 -12.45 -15.65 -2.55
C ILE A 3 -12.85 -17.13 -2.47
N THR A 4 -14.15 -17.38 -2.44
CA THR A 4 -14.75 -18.71 -2.31
C THR A 4 -15.25 -19.27 -3.65
N GLY A 5 -15.45 -18.39 -4.65
CA GLY A 5 -15.69 -18.79 -6.03
C GLY A 5 -16.11 -17.64 -6.93
N TYR A 6 -16.41 -17.97 -8.17
CA TYR A 6 -16.74 -17.04 -9.24
C TYR A 6 -18.00 -17.48 -9.98
N LYS A 7 -18.79 -16.50 -10.43
CA LYS A 7 -19.95 -16.66 -11.32
C LYS A 7 -19.74 -15.82 -12.57
N VAL A 8 -20.02 -16.39 -13.74
CA VAL A 8 -20.00 -15.69 -15.03
C VAL A 8 -21.44 -15.51 -15.54
N SER A 9 -21.79 -14.33 -16.03
CA SER A 9 -23.13 -14.00 -16.55
C SER A 9 -23.10 -12.98 -17.70
N ILE A 10 -24.09 -13.02 -18.59
CA ILE A 10 -24.38 -11.97 -19.57
C ILE A 10 -25.74 -11.38 -19.24
N GLY A 11 -25.78 -10.11 -18.82
CA GLY A 11 -26.98 -9.52 -18.22
C GLY A 11 -27.48 -10.40 -17.07
N ASP A 12 -28.77 -10.74 -17.10
CA ASP A 12 -29.39 -11.60 -16.09
C ASP A 12 -29.15 -13.11 -16.32
N GLN A 13 -28.55 -13.50 -17.44
CA GLN A 13 -28.35 -14.90 -17.79
C GLN A 13 -27.07 -15.47 -17.17
N HIS A 14 -27.21 -16.50 -16.36
CA HIS A 14 -26.10 -17.28 -15.84
C HIS A 14 -25.45 -18.16 -16.93
N ILE A 15 -24.12 -18.10 -17.02
CA ILE A 15 -23.32 -18.89 -17.97
C ILE A 15 -22.64 -20.07 -17.27
N GLY A 16 -22.03 -19.81 -16.11
CA GLY A 16 -21.32 -20.84 -15.37
C GLY A 16 -20.69 -20.31 -14.08
N SER A 17 -20.21 -21.25 -13.25
CA SER A 17 -19.54 -20.97 -11.98
C SER A 17 -18.29 -21.83 -11.85
N THR A 18 -17.26 -21.30 -11.21
CA THR A 18 -16.00 -22.02 -10.95
C THR A 18 -15.32 -21.47 -9.69
N PRO A 19 -14.61 -22.29 -8.90
CA PRO A 19 -13.77 -21.78 -7.82
C PRO A 19 -12.45 -21.17 -8.30
N ILE A 20 -12.11 -21.28 -9.59
CA ILE A 20 -10.81 -20.88 -10.15
C ILE A 20 -10.96 -19.58 -10.94
N GLU A 21 -10.17 -18.56 -10.59
CA GLU A 21 -10.22 -17.22 -11.20
C GLU A 21 -9.91 -17.27 -12.70
N GLU A 22 -8.80 -17.89 -13.07
CA GLU A 22 -8.33 -17.99 -14.46
C GLU A 22 -9.40 -18.59 -15.37
N GLN A 23 -10.08 -19.64 -14.91
CA GLN A 23 -11.18 -20.27 -15.66
C GLN A 23 -12.38 -19.33 -15.85
N ALA A 24 -12.71 -18.53 -14.83
CA ALA A 24 -13.81 -17.57 -14.93
C ALA A 24 -13.48 -16.44 -15.92
N ILE A 25 -12.25 -15.91 -15.86
CA ILE A 25 -11.77 -14.85 -16.74
C ILE A 25 -11.68 -15.32 -18.19
N ASP A 26 -11.09 -16.49 -18.43
CA ASP A 26 -10.92 -17.02 -19.78
C ASP A 26 -12.26 -17.36 -20.42
N ALA A 27 -13.19 -17.95 -19.65
CA ALA A 27 -14.55 -18.15 -20.10
C ALA A 27 -15.21 -16.81 -20.45
N ALA A 28 -15.14 -15.82 -19.57
CA ALA A 28 -15.78 -14.52 -19.81
C ALA A 28 -15.24 -13.82 -21.06
N LYS A 29 -13.92 -13.85 -21.30
CA LYS A 29 -13.31 -13.33 -22.54
C LYS A 29 -13.82 -14.05 -23.78
N ALA A 30 -13.85 -15.39 -23.75
CA ALA A 30 -14.36 -16.17 -24.87
C ALA A 30 -15.83 -15.83 -25.18
N TYR A 31 -16.67 -15.75 -24.15
CA TYR A 31 -18.08 -15.40 -24.31
C TYR A 31 -18.31 -13.95 -24.77
N ALA A 32 -17.51 -13.00 -24.29
CA ALA A 32 -17.64 -11.59 -24.66
C ALA A 32 -17.38 -11.39 -26.16
N VAL A 33 -16.33 -12.03 -26.67
CA VAL A 33 -15.97 -12.03 -28.09
C VAL A 33 -17.01 -12.78 -28.93
N GLU A 34 -17.42 -13.99 -28.50
CA GLU A 34 -18.36 -14.82 -29.26
C GLU A 34 -19.74 -14.16 -29.37
N LYS A 35 -20.23 -13.55 -28.28
CA LYS A 35 -21.58 -12.97 -28.22
C LYS A 35 -21.63 -11.50 -28.63
N GLY A 36 -20.48 -10.84 -28.77
CA GLY A 36 -20.44 -9.40 -29.01
C GLY A 36 -21.08 -8.59 -27.88
N ALA A 37 -21.10 -9.13 -26.66
CA ALA A 37 -21.78 -8.55 -25.50
C ALA A 37 -20.86 -8.51 -24.27
N THR A 38 -21.09 -7.54 -23.38
CA THR A 38 -20.36 -7.46 -22.11
C THR A 38 -20.74 -8.62 -21.18
N VAL A 39 -19.73 -9.28 -20.60
CA VAL A 39 -19.88 -10.42 -19.68
C VAL A 39 -19.42 -10.02 -18.28
N SER A 40 -20.25 -10.26 -17.27
CA SER A 40 -19.91 -10.04 -15.86
C SER A 40 -19.22 -11.26 -15.25
N VAL A 41 -18.18 -11.04 -14.45
CA VAL A 41 -17.59 -12.04 -13.55
C VAL A 41 -17.72 -11.56 -12.11
N ILE A 42 -18.46 -12.31 -11.29
CA ILE A 42 -18.73 -12.00 -9.90
C ILE A 42 -17.93 -12.95 -9.00
N ALA A 43 -17.01 -12.40 -8.20
CA ALA A 43 -16.30 -13.09 -7.13
C ALA A 43 -17.11 -13.06 -5.82
N PHE A 44 -17.20 -14.21 -5.15
CA PHE A 44 -17.80 -14.36 -3.83
C PHE A 44 -16.71 -14.35 -2.75
N ILE A 45 -16.89 -13.55 -1.70
CA ILE A 45 -15.95 -13.43 -0.60
C ILE A 45 -16.51 -14.20 0.60
N ASP A 46 -15.63 -14.79 1.41
CA ASP A 46 -15.99 -15.54 2.62
C ASP A 46 -16.79 -14.75 3.67
N ASP A 47 -16.71 -13.42 3.64
CA ASP A 47 -17.49 -12.50 4.46
C ASP A 47 -18.90 -12.18 3.90
N GLY A 48 -19.28 -12.77 2.77
CA GLY A 48 -20.58 -12.58 2.13
C GLY A 48 -20.65 -11.41 1.16
N ARG A 49 -19.59 -10.61 1.02
CA ARG A 49 -19.51 -9.57 -0.01
C ARG A 49 -19.31 -10.20 -1.39
N THR A 50 -19.73 -9.46 -2.41
CA THR A 50 -19.46 -9.78 -3.81
C THR A 50 -18.71 -8.67 -4.48
N ARG A 51 -18.01 -9.05 -5.54
CA ARG A 51 -17.10 -8.22 -6.29
C ARG A 51 -17.38 -8.54 -7.76
N GLU A 52 -17.74 -7.56 -8.58
CA GLU A 52 -18.02 -7.74 -10.02
C GLU A 52 -16.98 -7.04 -10.91
N ILE A 53 -16.59 -7.70 -12.00
CA ILE A 53 -15.86 -7.11 -13.14
C ILE A 53 -16.66 -7.36 -14.42
N ASN A 54 -16.49 -6.49 -15.41
CA ASN A 54 -17.09 -6.67 -16.73
C ASN A 54 -16.00 -6.95 -17.78
N VAL A 55 -16.30 -7.81 -18.73
CA VAL A 55 -15.45 -8.15 -19.87
C VAL A 55 -16.15 -7.67 -21.12
N HIS A 56 -15.53 -6.74 -21.84
CA HIS A 56 -16.09 -6.13 -23.03
C HIS A 56 -15.81 -6.98 -24.28
N PRO A 57 -16.63 -6.83 -25.34
CA PRO A 57 -16.46 -7.58 -26.58
C PRO A 57 -15.14 -7.34 -27.32
N ASP A 58 -14.51 -6.19 -27.08
CA ASP A 58 -13.20 -5.82 -27.65
C ASP A 58 -12.01 -6.47 -26.90
N GLY A 59 -12.31 -7.33 -25.90
CA GLY A 59 -11.32 -8.00 -25.08
C GLY A 59 -10.77 -7.13 -23.94
N THR A 60 -11.21 -5.87 -23.83
CA THR A 60 -10.94 -5.05 -22.65
C THR A 60 -11.79 -5.52 -21.48
N LEU A 61 -11.35 -5.24 -20.26
CA LEU A 61 -12.11 -5.53 -19.05
C LEU A 61 -12.32 -4.21 -18.31
N ASP A 62 -13.48 -4.03 -17.70
CA ASP A 62 -13.64 -3.08 -16.60
C ASP A 62 -12.69 -3.54 -15.51
N ARG A 63 -11.55 -2.85 -15.44
CA ARG A 63 -10.46 -2.96 -14.48
C ARG A 63 -10.46 -4.30 -13.74
N LEU A 64 -10.00 -5.35 -14.45
CA LEU A 64 -9.69 -6.70 -13.94
C LEU A 64 -9.22 -6.57 -12.51
N TRP A 65 -10.01 -7.04 -11.52
CA TRP A 65 -9.68 -7.15 -10.09
C TRP A 65 -8.33 -6.59 -9.80
N GLU A 66 -8.17 -5.26 -9.91
CA GLU A 66 -6.83 -4.74 -9.91
C GLU A 66 -6.46 -5.03 -8.44
N LYS A 67 -5.60 -6.05 -8.25
CA LYS A 67 -4.23 -5.77 -7.86
C LYS A 67 -3.93 -4.43 -8.48
N SER A 68 -4.38 -3.37 -7.82
CA SER A 68 -3.77 -2.10 -8.03
C SER A 68 -2.29 -2.44 -7.88
N SER A 69 -1.46 -1.69 -8.55
CA SER A 69 -0.19 -1.40 -7.93
C SER A 69 -0.46 -0.63 -6.60
N THR A 70 -1.21 -1.25 -5.67
CA THR A 70 -1.41 -0.95 -4.24
C THR A 70 -0.11 -1.09 -3.50
N THR A 71 0.97 -1.51 -4.18
CA THR A 71 2.30 -1.54 -3.63
C THR A 71 2.68 -0.11 -3.25
N ILE A 72 2.40 0.21 -2.01
CA ILE A 72 2.99 1.33 -1.30
C ILE A 72 4.49 1.06 -1.32
N VAL A 73 5.24 1.87 -2.06
CA VAL A 73 6.68 1.74 -2.14
C VAL A 73 7.36 2.47 -0.97
N PRO A 74 8.28 1.83 -0.23
CA PRO A 74 9.11 2.51 0.75
C PRO A 74 9.88 3.69 0.14
N GLY A 75 9.95 4.80 0.87
CA GLY A 75 10.54 6.05 0.41
C GLY A 75 9.57 6.98 -0.33
N CYS A 76 8.38 6.51 -0.72
CA CYS A 76 7.36 7.35 -1.34
C CYS A 76 6.40 7.95 -0.30
N THR A 77 5.92 9.16 -0.60
CA THR A 77 4.91 9.87 0.21
C THR A 77 3.54 9.76 -0.46
N TYR A 78 2.50 9.56 0.35
CA TYR A 78 1.12 9.38 -0.08
C TYR A 78 0.19 10.26 0.74
N THR A 79 -0.80 10.87 0.09
CA THR A 79 -1.86 11.61 0.76
C THR A 79 -2.96 10.65 1.20
N ASN A 80 -3.25 10.60 2.49
CA ASN A 80 -4.37 9.83 3.03
C ASN A 80 -5.67 10.64 2.90
N HIS A 81 -6.82 9.98 2.72
CA HIS A 81 -8.15 10.60 2.72
C HIS A 81 -8.49 11.41 3.99
N ASN A 82 -7.82 11.16 5.11
CA ASN A 82 -7.90 12.00 6.31
C ASN A 82 -7.22 13.38 6.16
N GLY A 83 -6.63 13.66 5.00
CA GLY A 83 -5.96 14.92 4.64
C GLY A 83 -4.50 15.01 5.05
N GLY A 84 -3.92 13.95 5.64
CA GLY A 84 -2.52 13.91 6.04
C GLY A 84 -1.62 13.26 4.98
N ASP A 85 -0.40 13.77 4.84
CA ASP A 85 0.64 13.14 4.02
C ASP A 85 1.53 12.22 4.85
N TYR A 86 1.82 11.03 4.30
CA TYR A 86 2.55 9.97 4.99
C TYR A 86 3.65 9.39 4.10
N LEU A 87 4.87 9.34 4.64
CA LEU A 87 6.01 8.64 4.05
C LEU A 87 5.95 7.16 4.42
N CYS A 88 5.94 6.28 3.43
CA CYS A 88 6.15 4.85 3.67
C CYS A 88 7.62 4.60 4.02
N GLN A 89 7.89 3.99 5.18
CA GLN A 89 9.24 3.64 5.61
C GLN A 89 9.59 2.19 5.28
N SER A 90 8.63 1.28 5.43
CA SER A 90 8.81 -0.14 5.16
C SER A 90 7.46 -0.85 5.03
N ILE A 91 7.48 -2.04 4.41
CA ILE A 91 6.34 -2.95 4.27
C ILE A 91 6.67 -4.22 5.07
N PRO A 92 6.20 -4.35 6.32
CA PRO A 92 6.50 -5.54 7.13
C PRO A 92 5.76 -6.81 6.65
N ASP A 93 4.60 -6.65 5.99
CA ASP A 93 3.80 -7.76 5.45
C ASP A 93 2.88 -7.29 4.30
N ASP A 94 2.27 -8.24 3.59
CA ASP A 94 1.50 -8.03 2.35
C ASP A 94 0.32 -7.05 2.45
N ASN A 95 -0.08 -6.64 3.66
CA ASN A 95 -1.24 -5.76 3.88
C ASN A 95 -1.00 -4.65 4.91
N SER A 96 0.27 -4.39 5.24
CA SER A 96 0.64 -3.37 6.24
C SER A 96 1.83 -2.53 5.78
N ALA A 97 1.92 -1.30 6.25
CA ALA A 97 3.09 -0.45 6.04
C ALA A 97 3.39 0.40 7.26
N VAL A 98 4.68 0.61 7.51
CA VAL A 98 5.13 1.62 8.47
C VAL A 98 5.06 2.98 7.80
N MET A 99 4.21 3.85 8.32
CA MET A 99 3.92 5.17 7.77
C MET A 99 4.37 6.25 8.75
N GLU A 100 5.12 7.23 8.29
CA GLU A 100 5.47 8.43 9.06
C GLU A 100 4.73 9.63 8.50
N ARG A 101 3.89 10.26 9.33
CA ARG A 101 3.22 11.50 8.96
C ARG A 101 4.24 12.61 8.75
N VAL A 102 4.21 13.24 7.59
CA VAL A 102 5.18 14.25 7.18
C VAL A 102 5.17 15.46 8.12
N LYS A 103 3.97 15.88 8.55
CA LYS A 103 3.74 17.10 9.34
C LYS A 103 4.50 17.13 10.67
N ASP A 104 4.52 16.02 11.39
CA ASP A 104 4.95 15.99 12.80
C ASP A 104 5.74 14.73 13.17
N LYS A 105 6.13 13.93 12.17
CA LYS A 105 6.96 12.73 12.35
C LYS A 105 6.33 11.65 13.22
N TRP A 106 5.00 11.66 13.35
CA TRP A 106 4.25 10.58 13.97
C TRP A 106 4.35 9.32 13.11
N THR A 107 4.94 8.25 13.63
CA THR A 107 5.07 6.96 12.97
C THR A 107 3.98 6.01 13.47
N LEU A 108 3.42 5.19 12.57
CA LEU A 108 2.45 4.14 12.87
C LEU A 108 2.61 2.96 11.90
N VAL A 109 1.99 1.83 12.22
CA VAL A 109 1.76 0.72 11.27
C VAL A 109 0.31 0.81 10.79
N ALA A 110 0.11 1.06 9.49
CA ALA A 110 -1.21 1.08 8.85
C ALA A 110 -1.56 -0.32 8.34
N HIS A 111 -2.81 -0.76 8.52
CA HIS A 111 -3.30 -2.10 8.15
C HIS A 111 -4.47 -1.98 7.16
N GLY A 112 -4.50 -2.84 6.14
CA GLY A 112 -5.57 -2.82 5.13
C GLY A 112 -5.44 -1.62 4.20
N ILE A 113 -4.23 -1.38 3.69
CA ILE A 113 -3.97 -0.18 2.89
C ILE A 113 -4.59 -0.32 1.49
N GLU A 114 -5.44 0.63 1.15
CA GLU A 114 -6.02 0.80 -0.17
C GLU A 114 -5.44 2.04 -0.83
N LYS A 115 -5.13 1.94 -2.12
CA LYS A 115 -4.66 3.07 -2.95
C LYS A 115 -5.64 3.31 -4.08
N TYR A 116 -6.11 4.55 -4.20
CA TYR A 116 -7.08 4.97 -5.20
C TYR A 116 -6.41 5.42 -6.50
N GLU A 117 -7.22 5.60 -7.55
CA GLU A 117 -6.77 5.97 -8.89
C GLU A 117 -6.10 7.35 -8.94
N ASP A 118 -6.54 8.27 -8.09
CA ASP A 118 -5.96 9.61 -7.93
C ASP A 118 -4.62 9.60 -7.16
N GLY A 119 -4.16 8.43 -6.72
CA GLY A 119 -2.91 8.24 -6.00
C GLY A 119 -3.03 8.42 -4.48
N THR A 120 -4.19 8.81 -3.97
CA THR A 120 -4.46 8.88 -2.52
C THR A 120 -4.58 7.48 -1.92
N ILE A 121 -4.52 7.41 -0.59
CA ILE A 121 -4.59 6.16 0.17
C ILE A 121 -5.59 6.23 1.32
N GLU A 122 -6.05 5.05 1.76
CA GLU A 122 -6.81 4.85 3.00
C GLU A 122 -6.32 3.55 3.68
N TRP A 123 -6.64 3.38 4.96
CA TRP A 123 -6.40 2.13 5.69
C TRP A 123 -7.48 1.90 6.74
N ASP A 124 -7.71 0.64 7.10
CA ASP A 124 -8.78 0.23 8.03
C ASP A 124 -8.49 0.68 9.48
N TYR A 125 -7.26 0.43 9.94
CA TYR A 125 -6.83 0.79 11.29
C TYR A 125 -5.30 0.95 11.38
N SER A 126 -4.81 1.44 12.52
CA SER A 126 -3.37 1.58 12.77
C SER A 126 -2.95 1.08 14.15
N THR A 127 -1.71 0.65 14.28
CA THR A 127 -1.09 0.21 15.54
C THR A 127 0.29 0.81 15.75
N GLY A 128 0.82 0.72 16.97
CA GLY A 128 2.21 1.11 17.26
C GLY A 128 2.51 2.59 17.04
N GLY A 129 1.54 3.48 17.25
CA GLY A 129 1.72 4.91 17.05
C GLY A 129 2.72 5.52 18.03
N HIS A 130 3.77 6.19 17.53
CA HIS A 130 4.75 6.89 18.35
C HIS A 130 5.48 8.01 17.57
N TRP A 131 6.01 9.00 18.29
CA TRP A 131 7.08 9.85 17.73
C TRP A 131 8.41 9.10 17.81
N LYS A 132 9.28 9.28 16.81
CA LYS A 132 10.67 8.82 16.94
C LYS A 132 11.30 9.52 18.15
N LYS A 133 11.93 8.73 19.03
CA LYS A 133 12.86 9.30 19.99
C LYS A 133 14.04 9.77 19.18
N GLU A 134 14.36 11.07 19.24
CA GLU A 134 15.66 11.52 18.76
C GLU A 134 16.71 10.65 19.46
N PRO A 135 17.73 10.15 18.74
CA PRO A 135 18.90 9.66 19.43
C PRO A 135 19.39 10.84 20.28
N MET A 136 19.27 10.73 21.60
CA MET A 136 20.10 11.57 22.47
C MET A 136 21.51 11.31 21.95
N MET A 137 22.10 12.32 21.32
CA MET A 137 23.54 12.36 21.10
C MET A 137 24.13 12.05 22.47
N SER A 138 24.77 10.88 22.60
CA SER A 138 25.41 10.53 23.86
C SER A 138 26.38 11.68 24.17
N GLN A 139 26.35 12.18 25.40
CA GLN A 139 27.22 13.28 25.87
C GLN A 139 28.73 12.96 25.79
N GLU A 140 29.10 11.83 25.20
CA GLU A 140 30.46 11.38 24.98
C GLU A 140 31.18 12.17 23.88
N ASN A 141 30.46 12.81 22.94
CA ASN A 141 31.10 13.61 21.88
C ASN A 141 31.50 15.02 22.32
N THR A 142 30.79 15.61 23.30
CA THR A 142 31.08 16.96 23.82
C THR A 142 32.44 17.05 24.52
N ARG A 143 32.91 15.95 25.12
CA ARG A 143 34.18 15.93 25.86
C ARG A 143 35.40 15.72 24.96
N ALA A 144 35.22 15.19 23.75
CA ALA A 144 36.30 15.07 22.79
C ALA A 144 36.65 16.42 22.14
N GLU A 145 35.62 17.23 21.84
CA GLU A 145 35.80 18.58 21.26
C GLU A 145 36.40 19.56 22.29
N GLU A 146 36.01 19.49 23.58
CA GLU A 146 36.64 20.31 24.64
C GLU A 146 38.12 19.95 24.89
N ILE A 147 38.52 18.68 24.71
CA ILE A 147 39.92 18.25 24.90
C ILE A 147 40.80 18.68 23.72
N GLU A 148 40.27 18.78 22.50
CA GLU A 148 41.02 19.28 21.35
C GLU A 148 41.24 20.80 21.42
N GLU A 149 40.25 21.60 21.87
CA GLU A 149 40.42 23.04 22.09
C GLU A 149 41.42 23.36 23.22
N GLU A 150 41.41 22.61 24.32
CA GLU A 150 42.39 22.80 25.42
C GLU A 150 43.83 22.45 25.00
N GLN A 151 44.02 21.45 24.13
CA GLN A 151 45.35 21.05 23.64
C GLN A 151 45.91 22.01 22.57
N GLU A 152 45.04 22.62 21.76
CA GLU A 152 45.47 23.65 20.81
C GLU A 152 45.93 24.93 21.52
N ASP A 153 45.25 25.37 22.58
CA ASP A 153 45.61 26.59 23.34
C ASP A 153 46.93 26.41 24.13
N GLU A 154 47.17 25.23 24.73
CA GLU A 154 48.46 24.94 25.39
C GLU A 154 49.63 24.89 24.40
N SER A 155 49.42 24.39 23.18
CA SER A 155 50.46 24.32 22.15
C SER A 155 50.88 25.70 21.61
N GLN A 156 49.96 26.68 21.62
CA GLN A 156 50.22 28.05 21.17
C GLN A 156 50.90 28.92 22.24
N GLN A 157 50.77 28.58 23.53
CA GLN A 157 51.49 29.28 24.62
C GLN A 157 52.96 28.85 24.77
N LEU A 158 53.35 27.67 24.27
CA LEU A 158 54.71 27.12 24.36
C LEU A 158 55.65 27.56 23.22
N THR A 159 55.22 28.42 22.31
CA THR A 159 55.99 28.89 21.13
C THR A 159 56.41 30.37 21.17
N LEU A 160 56.36 31.04 22.34
CA LEU A 160 56.90 32.40 22.57
C LEU A 160 58.22 32.39 23.36
#